data_AF-A0A5J9V6W1-F1
#
_entry.id   AF-A0A5J9V6W1-F1
#
_cell.length_a   1.000
_cell.length_b   1.000
_cell.length_c   1.000
_cell.angle_alpha   90.00
_cell.angle_beta   90.00
_cell.angle_gamma   90.00
#
_symmetry.space_group_name_H-M   'P 1'
#
loop_
_entity.id
_entity.type
_entity.pdbx_description
1 polymer ?
#
loop_
_entity_poly.entity_id
_entity_poly.type
_entity_poly.pdbx_seq_one_letter_code
_entity_poly.pdbx_strand_id
1 'polypeptide(L)'
;MFLLRRLLSSAAAAAGASRGPPPIRVALTESSGRGVFATRPVAAGELLHSAEPLVSHPAPSLLHEVCYICLRRKAAKEGRGSSGGGGYFCSDACREHAKGFHDVGKRVDWSLFDEHCSSRGLKYPYMAKRLACMVISGAASADCLNILQPARLHQGTLIEMEEEFLLLESAFRKAGFQEEVRKFLTKEWYINVLARIRINAFRVELIASSYEDLLTSAAASVSCDASVGNAVYMLPSFYNHDCDPNTHIVWLENANVKLKALRDIEEGMEKCSLSEELRICYIDTSMDVHARQKILEDGFGFQCRCLRCLSGD
;
A
#
# COMPACT_ATOMS: atom_id res chain seq x y z
N MET A 1 -47.84 -2.47 12.34
CA MET A 1 -46.66 -2.24 13.22
C MET A 1 -45.92 -3.53 13.63
N PHE A 2 -45.84 -4.55 12.74
CA PHE A 2 -45.18 -5.84 13.04
C PHE A 2 -44.24 -6.37 11.94
N LEU A 3 -44.08 -5.67 10.81
CA LEU A 3 -43.16 -6.09 9.73
C LEU A 3 -41.83 -5.33 9.67
N LEU A 4 -41.65 -4.25 10.45
CA LEU A 4 -40.40 -3.46 10.42
C LEU A 4 -39.34 -3.91 11.45
N ARG A 5 -39.67 -4.87 12.33
CA ARG A 5 -38.75 -5.38 13.37
C ARG A 5 -37.91 -6.61 12.95
N ARG A 6 -38.19 -7.24 11.81
CA ARG A 6 -37.46 -8.43 11.34
C ARG A 6 -36.22 -8.13 10.49
N LEU A 7 -36.07 -6.91 9.98
CA LEU A 7 -34.89 -6.48 9.20
C LEU A 7 -33.78 -5.83 10.04
N LEU A 8 -34.03 -5.58 11.32
CA LEU A 8 -33.04 -5.03 12.26
C LEU A 8 -32.42 -6.09 13.19
N SER A 9 -32.84 -7.36 13.08
CA SER A 9 -32.32 -8.47 13.89
C SER A 9 -31.29 -9.34 13.16
N SER A 10 -31.10 -9.18 11.84
CA SER A 10 -30.08 -9.91 11.07
C SER A 10 -28.78 -9.12 10.84
N ALA A 11 -28.79 -7.80 11.04
CA ALA A 11 -27.61 -6.95 10.93
C ALA A 11 -26.70 -6.99 12.17
N ALA A 12 -27.19 -7.49 13.31
CA ALA A 12 -26.43 -7.59 14.55
C ALA A 12 -25.68 -8.94 14.71
N ALA A 13 -25.88 -9.89 13.79
CA ALA A 13 -25.28 -11.23 13.87
C ALA A 13 -23.95 -11.39 13.11
N ALA A 14 -23.49 -10.36 12.39
CA ALA A 14 -22.23 -10.41 11.60
C ALA A 14 -21.04 -9.68 12.25
N ALA A 15 -21.17 -9.27 13.53
CA ALA A 15 -20.08 -8.66 14.30
C ALA A 15 -19.29 -9.66 15.15
N GLY A 16 -19.41 -10.96 14.85
CA GLY A 16 -18.50 -11.98 15.37
C GLY A 16 -17.31 -12.11 14.44
N ALA A 17 -16.23 -11.38 14.70
CA ALA A 17 -14.93 -11.69 14.12
C ALA A 17 -14.64 -13.18 14.38
N SER A 18 -14.51 -13.99 13.32
CA SER A 18 -14.12 -15.38 13.47
C SER A 18 -12.78 -15.43 14.19
N ARG A 19 -12.73 -16.11 15.34
CA ARG A 19 -11.54 -16.21 16.21
C ARG A 19 -10.42 -17.12 15.64
N GLY A 20 -10.52 -17.50 14.37
CA GLY A 20 -9.56 -18.38 13.68
C GLY A 20 -8.57 -17.59 12.84
N PRO A 21 -7.51 -18.25 12.33
CA PRO A 21 -6.65 -17.64 11.32
C PRO A 21 -7.50 -17.22 10.10
N PRO A 22 -7.09 -16.19 9.35
CA PRO A 22 -7.76 -15.83 8.11
C PRO A 22 -7.91 -17.05 7.20
N PRO A 23 -9.00 -17.16 6.41
CA PRO A 23 -9.28 -18.34 5.59
C PRO A 23 -8.41 -18.41 4.33
N ILE A 24 -7.13 -18.09 4.44
CA ILE A 24 -6.17 -18.01 3.35
C ILE A 24 -4.88 -18.76 3.71
N ARG A 25 -4.16 -19.22 2.69
CA ARG A 25 -2.79 -19.72 2.80
C ARG A 25 -1.93 -19.16 1.68
N VAL A 26 -0.65 -18.94 1.96
CA VAL A 26 0.34 -18.60 0.93
C VAL A 26 1.00 -19.89 0.46
N ALA A 27 1.08 -20.09 -0.85
CA ALA A 27 1.78 -21.22 -1.45
C ALA A 27 2.48 -20.81 -2.75
N LEU A 28 3.34 -21.67 -3.29
CA LEU A 28 3.94 -21.44 -4.60
C LEU A 28 2.93 -21.79 -5.71
N THR A 29 2.94 -21.00 -6.77
CA THR A 29 2.25 -21.26 -8.03
C THR A 29 3.24 -21.81 -9.04
N GLU A 30 2.75 -22.44 -10.11
CA GLU A 30 3.61 -23.04 -11.13
C GLU A 30 4.42 -22.00 -11.93
N SER A 31 3.95 -20.75 -12.03
CA SER A 31 4.53 -19.76 -12.96
C SER A 31 4.59 -18.32 -12.44
N SER A 32 3.97 -17.99 -11.30
CA SER A 32 3.88 -16.62 -10.77
C SER A 32 4.56 -16.46 -9.41
N GLY A 33 5.36 -17.44 -8.97
CA GLY A 33 6.05 -17.37 -7.69
C GLY A 33 5.12 -17.72 -6.54
N ARG A 34 4.91 -16.81 -5.59
CA ARG A 34 3.94 -17.03 -4.50
C ARG A 34 2.55 -16.59 -4.94
N GLY A 35 1.53 -17.26 -4.44
CA GLY A 35 0.14 -16.88 -4.56
C GLY A 35 -0.59 -17.09 -3.23
N VAL A 36 -1.77 -16.50 -3.13
CA VAL A 36 -2.65 -16.66 -1.97
C VAL A 36 -3.85 -17.49 -2.38
N PHE A 37 -4.24 -18.44 -1.54
CA PHE A 37 -5.27 -19.41 -1.84
C PHE A 37 -6.30 -19.48 -0.72
N ALA A 38 -7.57 -19.68 -1.06
CA ALA A 38 -8.60 -19.96 -0.07
C ALA A 38 -8.32 -21.30 0.66
N THR A 39 -8.69 -21.38 1.93
CA THR A 39 -8.55 -22.61 2.75
C THR A 39 -9.89 -23.25 3.11
N ARG A 40 -10.98 -22.65 2.63
CA ARG A 40 -12.37 -23.09 2.75
C ARG A 40 -13.21 -22.30 1.75
N PRO A 41 -14.49 -22.66 1.55
CA PRO A 41 -15.40 -21.81 0.79
C PRO A 41 -15.55 -20.42 1.44
N VAL A 42 -15.61 -19.39 0.62
CA VAL A 42 -15.76 -17.98 1.02
C VAL A 42 -16.95 -17.38 0.29
N ALA A 43 -17.82 -16.70 1.02
CA ALA A 43 -19.00 -16.07 0.42
C ALA A 43 -18.67 -14.72 -0.22
N ALA A 44 -19.45 -14.32 -1.24
CA ALA A 44 -19.36 -13.01 -1.84
C ALA A 44 -19.47 -11.88 -0.78
N GLY A 45 -18.56 -10.91 -0.84
CA GLY A 45 -18.50 -9.78 0.09
C GLY A 45 -17.87 -10.09 1.46
N GLU A 46 -17.53 -11.35 1.74
CA GLU A 46 -16.89 -11.76 2.99
C GLU A 46 -15.52 -11.10 3.17
N LEU A 47 -15.20 -10.66 4.39
CA LEU A 47 -13.89 -10.15 4.77
C LEU A 47 -12.92 -11.31 4.96
N LEU A 48 -11.92 -11.41 4.08
CA LEU A 48 -10.87 -12.41 4.15
C LEU A 48 -9.86 -12.09 5.25
N HIS A 49 -9.28 -10.88 5.20
CA HIS A 49 -8.38 -10.39 6.23
C HIS A 49 -8.25 -8.86 6.18
N SER A 50 -7.53 -8.31 7.16
CA SER A 50 -7.05 -6.93 7.14
C SER A 50 -5.53 -6.91 7.27
N ALA A 51 -4.88 -5.81 6.89
CA ALA A 51 -3.45 -5.63 7.09
C ALA A 51 -3.11 -4.16 7.36
N GLU A 52 -2.12 -3.94 8.22
CA GLU A 52 -1.50 -2.64 8.43
C GLU A 52 -0.30 -2.48 7.49
N PRO A 53 0.01 -1.25 7.04
CA PRO A 53 1.15 -1.03 6.17
C PRO A 53 2.47 -1.24 6.93
N LEU A 54 3.46 -1.87 6.27
CA LEU A 54 4.84 -1.91 6.74
C LEU A 54 5.47 -0.51 6.69
N VAL A 55 5.14 0.24 5.64
CA VAL A 55 5.48 1.66 5.48
C VAL A 55 4.43 2.32 4.60
N SER A 56 4.00 3.51 4.99
CA SER A 56 3.13 4.39 4.21
C SER A 56 3.81 5.74 4.04
N HIS A 57 3.36 6.58 3.10
CA HIS A 57 3.68 8.00 3.07
C HIS A 57 2.51 8.78 2.46
N PRO A 58 2.10 9.91 3.05
CA PRO A 58 1.12 10.81 2.44
C PRO A 58 1.53 11.25 1.04
N ALA A 59 0.55 11.57 0.20
CA ALA A 59 0.86 12.35 -1.01
C ALA A 59 1.52 13.68 -0.58
N PRO A 60 2.60 14.15 -1.24
CA PRO A 60 3.26 15.41 -0.87
C PRO A 60 2.30 16.61 -0.83
N SER A 61 1.34 16.65 -1.74
CA SER A 61 0.27 17.66 -1.81
C SER A 61 -0.71 17.63 -0.64
N LEU A 62 -0.76 16.53 0.13
CA LEU A 62 -1.73 16.29 1.20
C LEU A 62 -1.09 16.13 2.59
N LEU A 63 0.20 16.44 2.77
CA LEU A 63 0.95 16.25 4.02
C LEU A 63 0.28 16.85 5.29
N HIS A 64 -0.54 17.88 5.12
CA HIS A 64 -1.26 18.56 6.21
C HIS A 64 -2.76 18.24 6.25
N GLU A 65 -3.26 17.53 5.24
CA GLU A 65 -4.68 17.19 5.07
C GLU A 65 -4.97 15.72 5.42
N VAL A 66 -3.93 14.88 5.52
CA VAL A 66 -4.06 13.48 5.92
C VAL A 66 -3.07 13.13 7.03
N CYS A 67 -3.46 12.17 7.87
CA CYS A 67 -2.64 11.72 8.99
C CYS A 67 -1.31 11.17 8.46
N TYR A 68 -0.20 11.65 9.03
CA TYR A 68 1.16 11.27 8.67
C TYR A 68 1.39 9.75 8.75
N ILE A 69 0.67 9.05 9.65
CA ILE A 69 0.81 7.61 9.87
C ILE A 69 -0.24 6.80 9.11
N CYS A 70 -1.51 6.99 9.44
CA CYS A 70 -2.57 6.14 8.94
C CYS A 70 -3.23 6.69 7.68
N LEU A 71 -2.80 7.83 7.14
CA LEU A 71 -3.38 8.48 5.94
C LEU A 71 -4.86 8.86 6.05
N ARG A 72 -5.48 8.77 7.24
CA ARG A 72 -6.85 9.24 7.48
C ARG A 72 -6.97 10.73 7.13
N ARG A 73 -8.00 11.10 6.37
CA ARG A 73 -8.30 12.51 6.08
C ARG A 73 -8.63 13.27 7.37
N LYS A 74 -8.13 14.50 7.45
CA LYS A 74 -8.47 15.43 8.50
C LYS A 74 -9.94 15.83 8.38
N ALA A 75 -10.68 15.80 9.48
CA ALA A 75 -12.08 16.22 9.47
C ALA A 75 -12.17 17.76 9.40
N ALA A 76 -13.17 18.29 8.68
CA ALA A 76 -13.37 19.74 8.52
C ALA A 76 -13.50 20.52 9.86
N LYS A 77 -13.91 19.84 10.94
CA LYS A 77 -14.08 20.41 12.28
C LYS A 77 -12.83 20.34 13.15
N GLU A 78 -11.83 19.57 12.74
CA GLU A 78 -10.53 19.55 13.41
C GLU A 78 -9.80 20.80 12.97
N GLY A 79 -9.65 21.77 13.88
CA GLY A 79 -9.04 23.07 13.59
C GLY A 79 -7.65 22.96 12.93
N ARG A 80 -7.05 24.09 12.56
CA ARG A 80 -5.65 24.14 12.11
C ARG A 80 -4.73 23.74 13.27
N GLY A 81 -4.58 22.44 13.53
CA GLY A 81 -3.63 21.91 14.47
C GLY A 81 -2.23 22.43 14.10
N SER A 82 -1.46 22.77 15.12
CA SER A 82 -0.13 23.39 15.03
C SER A 82 0.66 22.88 13.81
N SER A 83 0.73 23.72 12.79
CA SER A 83 1.56 23.56 11.60
C SER A 83 3.03 23.78 11.98
N GLY A 84 3.57 22.92 12.83
CA GLY A 84 5.01 22.66 12.81
C GLY A 84 5.30 21.80 11.57
N GLY A 85 6.47 21.94 10.94
CA GLY A 85 6.85 21.26 9.69
C GLY A 85 6.86 19.72 9.71
N GLY A 86 6.24 19.07 10.70
CA GLY A 86 6.17 17.63 10.89
C GLY A 86 4.85 16.95 10.48
N GLY A 87 3.93 17.61 9.78
CA GLY A 87 2.69 16.96 9.31
C GLY A 87 1.61 16.78 10.40
N TYR A 88 0.42 16.31 9.97
CA TYR A 88 -0.77 16.17 10.83
C TYR A 88 -0.91 14.75 11.41
N PHE A 89 -1.47 14.62 12.62
CA PHE A 89 -1.78 13.34 13.27
C PHE A 89 -3.23 13.36 13.77
N CYS A 90 -4.01 12.33 13.42
CA CYS A 90 -5.43 12.26 13.77
C CYS A 90 -5.72 11.78 15.21
N SER A 91 -4.70 11.29 15.93
CA SER A 91 -4.84 10.81 17.31
C SER A 91 -3.48 10.79 18.01
N ASP A 92 -3.51 10.77 19.35
CA ASP A 92 -2.29 10.57 20.15
C ASP A 92 -1.66 9.20 19.91
N ALA A 93 -2.47 8.17 19.62
CA ALA A 93 -1.95 6.87 19.22
C ALA A 93 -1.10 6.95 17.93
N CYS A 94 -1.55 7.70 16.91
CA CYS A 94 -0.73 7.92 15.72
C CYS A 94 0.51 8.76 16.02
N ARG A 95 0.42 9.75 16.90
CA ARG A 95 1.57 10.59 17.29
C ARG A 95 2.63 9.76 18.01
N GLU A 96 2.24 8.95 18.99
CA GLU A 96 3.16 8.09 19.74
C GLU A 96 3.74 6.98 18.86
N HIS A 97 2.95 6.38 17.96
CA HIS A 97 3.47 5.43 16.95
C HIS A 97 4.59 6.07 16.12
N ALA A 98 4.40 7.31 15.68
CA ALA A 98 5.34 8.02 14.83
C ALA A 98 6.61 8.47 15.55
N LYS A 99 6.52 8.72 16.85
CA LYS A 99 7.44 9.58 17.61
C LYS A 99 8.91 9.31 17.32
N GLY A 100 9.35 8.06 17.44
CA GLY A 100 10.75 7.67 17.25
C GLY A 100 11.30 8.10 15.88
N PHE A 101 10.68 7.63 14.80
CA PHE A 101 11.16 7.93 13.45
C PHE A 101 10.79 9.32 12.96
N HIS A 102 9.72 9.92 13.50
CA HIS A 102 9.34 11.28 13.21
C HIS A 102 10.35 12.28 13.78
N ASP A 103 10.83 12.05 14.99
CA ASP A 103 11.83 12.88 15.65
C ASP A 103 13.19 12.76 14.96
N VAL A 104 13.56 11.58 14.46
CA VAL A 104 14.71 11.41 13.55
C VAL A 104 14.51 12.28 12.31
N GLY A 105 13.36 12.16 11.64
CA GLY A 105 13.06 12.92 10.43
C GLY A 105 13.13 14.44 10.62
N LYS A 106 12.65 14.97 11.75
CA LYS A 106 12.70 16.42 12.06
C LYS A 106 14.11 16.97 12.24
N ARG A 107 15.08 16.13 12.60
CA ARG A 107 16.48 16.54 12.81
C ARG A 107 17.28 16.61 11.52
N VAL A 108 16.72 16.10 10.42
CA VAL A 108 17.40 16.05 9.12
C VAL A 108 16.85 17.14 8.21
N ASP A 109 17.76 17.87 7.56
CA ASP A 109 17.40 18.79 6.48
C ASP A 109 17.14 18.00 5.19
N TRP A 110 15.87 17.97 4.78
CA TRP A 110 15.43 17.24 3.59
C TRP A 110 15.39 18.08 2.32
N SER A 111 15.76 19.37 2.37
CA SER A 111 15.50 20.32 1.28
C SER A 111 16.00 19.82 -0.07
N LEU A 112 17.26 19.36 -0.15
CA LEU A 112 17.84 18.84 -1.41
C LEU A 112 17.20 17.53 -1.87
N PHE A 113 16.83 16.65 -0.94
CA PHE A 113 16.19 15.37 -1.27
C PHE A 113 14.76 15.60 -1.77
N ASP A 114 14.01 16.46 -1.10
CA ASP A 114 12.62 16.79 -1.42
C ASP A 114 12.54 17.59 -2.73
N GLU A 115 13.48 18.51 -2.99
CA GLU A 115 13.62 19.21 -4.27
C GLU A 115 13.90 18.23 -5.42
N HIS A 116 14.86 17.31 -5.25
CA HIS A 116 15.14 16.27 -6.23
C HIS A 116 13.90 15.41 -6.54
N CYS A 117 13.19 14.95 -5.51
CA CYS A 117 12.00 14.12 -5.70
C CYS A 117 10.86 14.89 -6.35
N SER A 118 10.59 16.12 -5.89
CA SER A 118 9.49 16.95 -6.37
C SER A 118 9.66 17.38 -7.83
N SER A 119 10.86 17.82 -8.22
CA SER A 119 11.17 18.25 -9.59
C SER A 119 11.07 17.14 -10.64
N ARG A 120 11.20 15.89 -10.22
CA ARG A 120 11.11 14.69 -11.06
C ARG A 120 9.81 13.90 -10.87
N GLY A 121 8.91 14.34 -9.99
CA GLY A 121 7.65 13.65 -9.70
C GLY A 121 7.83 12.28 -9.03
N LEU A 122 8.93 12.08 -8.30
CA LEU A 122 9.26 10.82 -7.65
C LEU A 122 8.51 10.67 -6.33
N LYS A 123 7.67 9.63 -6.23
CA LYS A 123 6.82 9.39 -5.05
C LYS A 123 7.35 8.34 -4.07
N TYR A 124 8.07 7.32 -4.57
CA TYR A 124 8.56 6.21 -3.76
C TYR A 124 9.79 6.53 -2.88
N PRO A 125 10.69 7.45 -3.27
CA PRO A 125 11.81 7.84 -2.41
C PRO A 125 11.36 8.37 -1.04
N TYR A 126 10.18 9.00 -0.93
CA TYR A 126 9.63 9.44 0.35
C TYR A 126 9.33 8.29 1.32
N MET A 127 8.89 7.13 0.82
CA MET A 127 8.69 5.94 1.64
C MET A 127 10.03 5.30 2.05
N ALA A 128 11.02 5.28 1.16
CA ALA A 128 12.38 4.81 1.49
C ALA A 128 13.03 5.72 2.55
N LYS A 129 12.89 7.04 2.41
CA LYS A 129 13.28 8.05 3.41
C LYS A 129 12.64 7.77 4.78
N ARG A 130 11.32 7.55 4.81
CA ARG A 130 10.61 7.20 6.05
C ARG A 130 11.11 5.89 6.64
N LEU A 131 11.28 4.85 5.81
CA LEU A 131 11.77 3.54 6.26
C LEU A 131 13.18 3.67 6.88
N ALA A 132 14.07 4.45 6.29
CA ALA A 132 15.39 4.71 6.87
C ALA A 132 15.27 5.37 8.27
N CYS A 133 14.37 6.33 8.45
CA CYS A 133 14.08 6.90 9.77
C CYS A 133 13.53 5.85 10.76
N MET A 134 12.66 4.95 10.29
CA MET A 134 12.12 3.84 11.07
C MET A 134 13.23 2.91 11.55
N VAL A 135 14.16 2.54 10.68
CA VAL A 135 15.32 1.69 11.02
C VAL A 135 16.23 2.37 12.03
N ILE A 136 16.57 3.65 11.83
CA ILE A 136 17.42 4.43 12.77
C ILE A 136 16.78 4.49 14.16
N SER A 137 15.47 4.69 14.23
CA SER A 137 14.73 4.75 15.52
C SER A 137 14.46 3.38 16.16
N GLY A 138 14.76 2.28 15.48
CA GLY A 138 14.43 0.92 15.91
C GLY A 138 12.96 0.52 15.73
N ALA A 139 12.15 1.33 15.06
CA ALA A 139 10.74 1.04 14.79
C ALA A 139 10.52 -0.04 13.70
N ALA A 140 11.54 -0.30 12.87
CA ALA A 140 11.51 -1.37 11.87
C ALA A 140 12.90 -1.96 11.67
N SER A 141 12.96 -3.21 11.19
CA SER A 141 14.21 -3.83 10.76
C SER A 141 14.58 -3.41 9.34
N ALA A 142 15.88 -3.36 9.03
CA ALA A 142 16.38 -2.99 7.71
C ALA A 142 15.96 -3.96 6.59
N ASP A 143 15.58 -5.19 6.96
CA ASP A 143 15.18 -6.28 6.09
C ASP A 143 13.66 -6.51 6.05
N CYS A 144 12.85 -5.63 6.66
CA CYS A 144 11.40 -5.85 6.76
C CYS A 144 10.67 -5.99 5.42
N LEU A 145 11.27 -5.50 4.31
CA LEU A 145 10.74 -5.67 2.96
C LEU A 145 11.36 -6.85 2.20
N ASN A 146 12.37 -7.55 2.73
CA ASN A 146 13.14 -8.55 1.98
C ASN A 146 12.29 -9.69 1.44
N ILE A 147 11.19 -10.00 2.13
CA ILE A 147 10.22 -11.01 1.70
C ILE A 147 9.46 -10.59 0.43
N LEU A 148 9.38 -9.31 0.09
CA LEU A 148 8.65 -8.81 -1.06
C LEU A 148 9.44 -8.95 -2.37
N GLN A 149 8.71 -9.12 -3.48
CA GLN A 149 9.31 -9.25 -4.81
C GLN A 149 9.98 -7.92 -5.22
N PRO A 150 11.26 -7.91 -5.65
CA PRO A 150 11.88 -6.72 -6.22
C PRO A 150 11.50 -6.56 -7.70
N ALA A 151 11.35 -5.31 -8.15
CA ALA A 151 11.23 -4.94 -9.55
C ALA A 151 12.51 -5.28 -10.33
N ARG A 152 12.36 -5.56 -11.63
CA ARG A 152 13.48 -5.53 -12.57
C ARG A 152 13.81 -4.07 -12.88
N LEU A 153 15.05 -3.66 -12.60
CA LEU A 153 15.49 -2.28 -12.80
C LEU A 153 16.32 -2.16 -14.08
N HIS A 154 16.02 -1.15 -14.89
CA HIS A 154 16.85 -0.78 -16.04
C HIS A 154 17.96 0.18 -15.61
N GLN A 155 19.01 0.31 -16.43
CA GLN A 155 20.21 1.10 -16.12
C GLN A 155 19.91 2.55 -15.73
N GLY A 156 19.02 3.23 -16.45
CA GLY A 156 18.63 4.61 -16.12
C GLY A 156 17.99 4.75 -14.72
N THR A 157 17.16 3.79 -14.30
CA THR A 157 16.54 3.79 -12.97
C THR A 157 17.60 3.56 -11.90
N LEU A 158 18.60 2.70 -12.16
CA LEU A 158 19.70 2.49 -11.22
C LEU A 158 20.46 3.79 -10.96
N ILE A 159 20.84 4.51 -12.02
CA ILE A 159 21.57 5.79 -11.90
C ILE A 159 20.78 6.80 -11.07
N GLU A 160 19.48 6.96 -11.33
CA GLU A 160 18.61 7.84 -10.54
C GLU A 160 18.59 7.43 -9.06
N MET A 161 18.46 6.14 -8.76
CA MET A 161 18.49 5.64 -7.38
C MET A 161 19.85 5.85 -6.70
N GLU A 162 20.97 5.87 -7.44
CA GLU A 162 22.28 6.19 -6.87
C GLU A 162 22.38 7.67 -6.47
N GLU A 163 21.84 8.58 -7.30
CA GLU A 163 21.75 10.01 -6.97
C GLU A 163 20.93 10.24 -5.70
N GLU A 164 19.75 9.61 -5.63
CA GLU A 164 18.86 9.68 -4.47
C GLU A 164 19.52 9.13 -3.20
N PHE A 165 20.23 8.00 -3.30
CA PHE A 165 20.97 7.40 -2.19
C PHE A 165 22.01 8.38 -1.62
N LEU A 166 22.78 9.05 -2.47
CA LEU A 166 23.80 10.02 -2.04
C LEU A 166 23.17 11.22 -1.30
N LEU A 167 22.02 11.70 -1.78
CA LEU A 167 21.27 12.76 -1.11
C LEU A 167 20.78 12.31 0.27
N LEU A 168 20.19 11.11 0.35
CA LEU A 168 19.67 10.52 1.59
C LEU A 168 20.79 10.32 2.63
N GLU A 169 21.89 9.69 2.23
CA GLU A 169 23.04 9.41 3.10
C GLU A 169 23.67 10.71 3.60
N SER A 170 23.90 11.67 2.71
CA SER A 170 24.47 12.98 3.04
C SER A 170 23.61 13.73 4.07
N ALA A 171 22.29 13.72 3.90
CA ALA A 171 21.35 14.36 4.81
C ALA A 171 21.44 13.78 6.24
N PHE A 172 21.41 12.45 6.37
CA PHE A 172 21.55 11.80 7.68
C PHE A 172 22.93 12.05 8.32
N ARG A 173 24.01 12.01 7.54
CA ARG A 173 25.36 12.25 8.06
C ARG A 173 25.54 13.67 8.59
N LYS A 174 24.97 14.68 7.91
CA LYS A 174 24.97 16.08 8.35
C LYS A 174 24.15 16.29 9.63
N ALA A 175 23.07 15.52 9.81
CA ALA A 175 22.23 15.53 11.00
C ALA A 175 22.82 14.77 12.21
N GLY A 176 24.01 14.16 12.05
CA GLY A 176 24.72 13.45 13.10
C GLY A 176 24.37 11.97 13.26
N PHE A 177 23.65 11.36 12.31
CA PHE A 177 23.26 9.93 12.36
C PHE A 177 24.30 8.99 11.69
N GLN A 178 25.58 9.35 11.73
CA GLN A 178 26.63 8.69 10.95
C GLN A 178 26.84 7.23 11.35
N GLU A 179 26.77 6.94 12.64
CA GLU A 179 26.99 5.58 13.17
C GLU A 179 25.78 4.68 12.95
N GLU A 180 24.57 5.24 12.96
CA GLU A 180 23.33 4.52 12.71
C GLU A 180 23.21 4.13 11.25
N VAL A 181 23.43 5.07 10.32
CA VAL A 181 23.32 4.78 8.88
C VAL A 181 24.39 3.80 8.40
N ARG A 182 25.61 3.86 8.94
CA ARG A 182 26.70 2.91 8.62
C ARG A 182 26.32 1.44 8.84
N LYS A 183 25.35 1.15 9.70
CA LYS A 183 24.93 -0.22 10.03
C LYS A 183 24.08 -0.87 8.94
N PHE A 184 23.41 -0.10 8.09
CA PHE A 184 22.43 -0.65 7.15
C PHE A 184 22.27 0.12 5.83
N LEU A 185 22.45 1.45 5.84
CA LEU A 185 22.15 2.33 4.70
C LEU A 185 23.29 2.27 3.69
N THR A 186 23.27 1.22 2.87
CA THR A 186 24.16 1.10 1.71
C THR A 186 23.41 1.44 0.42
N LYS A 187 24.16 1.71 -0.65
CA LYS A 187 23.60 1.88 -1.99
C LYS A 187 22.74 0.68 -2.40
N GLU A 188 23.24 -0.53 -2.13
CA GLU A 188 22.53 -1.78 -2.38
C GLU A 188 21.24 -1.87 -1.57
N TRP A 189 21.25 -1.48 -0.28
CA TRP A 189 20.05 -1.45 0.54
C TRP A 189 19.00 -0.52 -0.05
N TYR A 190 19.40 0.71 -0.43
CA TYR A 190 18.48 1.70 -0.96
C TYR A 190 17.83 1.24 -2.28
N ILE A 191 18.64 0.73 -3.22
CA ILE A 191 18.17 0.18 -4.49
C ILE A 191 17.22 -1.01 -4.23
N ASN A 192 17.57 -1.92 -3.32
CA ASN A 192 16.75 -3.08 -2.98
C ASN A 192 15.40 -2.70 -2.36
N VAL A 193 15.39 -1.70 -1.48
CA VAL A 193 14.17 -1.16 -0.87
C VAL A 193 13.27 -0.55 -1.95
N LEU A 194 13.81 0.31 -2.81
CA LEU A 194 13.01 0.94 -3.86
C LEU A 194 12.52 -0.06 -4.90
N ALA A 195 13.34 -1.03 -5.30
CA ALA A 195 12.91 -2.09 -6.21
C ALA A 195 11.65 -2.80 -5.69
N ARG A 196 11.58 -3.03 -4.37
CA ARG A 196 10.42 -3.67 -3.73
C ARG A 196 9.25 -2.70 -3.60
N ILE A 197 9.47 -1.47 -3.16
CA ILE A 197 8.40 -0.47 -3.07
C ILE A 197 7.73 -0.27 -4.44
N ARG A 198 8.49 -0.21 -5.53
CA ARG A 198 7.96 0.09 -6.88
C ARG A 198 6.84 -0.83 -7.35
N ILE A 199 6.93 -2.13 -7.07
CA ILE A 199 5.94 -3.13 -7.55
C ILE A 199 5.02 -3.65 -6.45
N ASN A 200 5.25 -3.27 -5.19
CA ASN A 200 4.43 -3.68 -4.04
C ASN A 200 3.67 -2.52 -3.38
N ALA A 201 3.91 -1.28 -3.79
CA ALA A 201 3.20 -0.12 -3.26
C ALA A 201 1.80 0.00 -3.85
N PHE A 202 0.83 0.19 -2.97
CA PHE A 202 -0.56 0.45 -3.30
C PHE A 202 -0.83 1.94 -3.24
N ARG A 203 -1.56 2.44 -4.23
CA ARG A 203 -2.16 3.78 -4.22
C ARG A 203 -3.36 3.75 -3.26
N VAL A 204 -3.28 4.47 -2.14
CA VAL A 204 -4.31 4.45 -1.11
C VAL A 204 -5.39 5.45 -1.44
N GLU A 205 -6.58 4.95 -1.76
CA GLU A 205 -7.77 5.75 -2.05
C GLU A 205 -8.83 5.44 -0.99
N LEU A 206 -9.16 6.43 -0.16
CA LEU A 206 -10.15 6.28 0.89
C LEU A 206 -11.56 6.46 0.32
N ILE A 207 -12.51 5.67 0.83
CA ILE A 207 -13.91 5.88 0.53
C ILE A 207 -14.34 7.23 1.10
N ALA A 208 -15.00 8.02 0.27
CA ALA A 208 -15.63 9.26 0.70
C ALA A 208 -16.69 8.98 1.76
N SER A 209 -16.48 9.50 2.96
CA SER A 209 -17.36 9.27 4.12
C SER A 209 -18.47 10.31 4.24
N SER A 210 -18.39 11.39 3.46
CA SER A 210 -19.33 12.49 3.42
C SER A 210 -19.57 12.98 1.98
N TYR A 211 -20.62 13.78 1.79
CA TYR A 211 -20.91 14.40 0.49
C TYR A 211 -19.77 15.33 0.03
N GLU A 212 -19.17 16.08 0.96
CA GLU A 212 -17.99 16.90 0.67
C GLU A 212 -16.77 16.06 0.30
N ASP A 213 -16.57 14.91 0.95
CA ASP A 213 -15.53 13.95 0.54
C ASP A 213 -15.80 13.40 -0.86
N LEU A 214 -17.06 13.18 -1.24
CA LEU A 214 -17.43 12.69 -2.56
C LEU A 214 -17.10 13.74 -3.63
N LEU A 215 -17.45 15.01 -3.38
CA LEU A 215 -17.11 16.13 -4.27
C LEU A 215 -15.60 16.32 -4.39
N THR A 216 -14.89 16.24 -3.25
CA THR A 216 -13.42 16.35 -3.21
C THR A 216 -12.75 15.19 -3.95
N SER A 217 -13.21 13.96 -3.73
CA SER A 217 -12.71 12.77 -4.43
C SER A 217 -13.02 12.84 -5.92
N ALA A 218 -14.21 13.29 -6.33
CA ALA A 218 -14.55 13.48 -7.74
C ALA A 218 -13.67 14.53 -8.41
N ALA A 219 -13.44 15.69 -7.76
CA ALA A 219 -12.52 16.71 -8.25
C ALA A 219 -11.08 16.18 -8.34
N ALA A 220 -10.64 15.40 -7.34
CA ALA A 220 -9.32 14.80 -7.30
C ALA A 220 -9.14 13.67 -8.33
N SER A 221 -10.20 12.94 -8.67
CA SER A 221 -10.22 11.98 -9.79
C SER A 221 -10.04 12.67 -11.13
N VAL A 222 -10.63 13.86 -11.31
CA VAL A 222 -10.42 14.69 -12.51
C VAL A 222 -8.99 15.26 -12.57
N SER A 223 -8.36 15.55 -11.43
CA SER A 223 -6.97 16.01 -11.35
C SER A 223 -5.93 14.88 -11.24
N CYS A 224 -6.31 13.61 -11.44
CA CYS A 224 -5.48 12.41 -11.26
C CYS A 224 -4.83 12.26 -9.86
N ASP A 225 -5.27 13.01 -8.84
CA ASP A 225 -4.66 13.12 -7.51
C ASP A 225 -5.60 12.67 -6.37
N ALA A 226 -6.51 11.73 -6.65
CA ALA A 226 -7.47 11.17 -5.67
C ALA A 226 -6.84 10.39 -4.50
N SER A 227 -5.58 9.98 -4.64
CA SER A 227 -4.87 9.19 -3.63
C SER A 227 -4.44 10.02 -2.44
N VAL A 228 -4.70 9.52 -1.23
CA VAL A 228 -4.18 10.13 0.01
C VAL A 228 -2.69 9.84 0.24
N GLY A 229 -2.13 8.85 -0.47
CA GLY A 229 -0.73 8.46 -0.34
C GLY A 229 -0.43 7.08 -0.90
N ASN A 230 0.74 6.56 -0.59
CA ASN A 230 1.15 5.21 -1.00
C ASN A 230 1.51 4.39 0.23
N ALA A 231 1.30 3.08 0.15
CA ALA A 231 1.58 2.16 1.25
C ALA A 231 2.01 0.78 0.74
N VAL A 232 2.95 0.15 1.45
CA VAL A 232 3.39 -1.23 1.21
C VAL A 232 2.92 -2.10 2.36
N TYR A 233 2.38 -3.27 2.01
CA TYR A 233 1.88 -4.24 2.98
C TYR A 233 2.59 -5.57 2.77
N MET A 234 2.70 -6.40 3.79
CA MET A 234 3.31 -7.73 3.62
C MET A 234 2.38 -8.67 2.83
N LEU A 235 1.22 -8.97 3.41
CA LEU A 235 0.31 -10.01 2.91
C LEU A 235 -0.45 -9.61 1.62
N PRO A 236 -1.04 -8.41 1.50
CA PRO A 236 -1.63 -7.91 0.24
C PRO A 236 -0.68 -7.97 -0.96
N SER A 237 0.63 -7.82 -0.76
CA SER A 237 1.64 -7.90 -1.82
C SER A 237 1.92 -9.31 -2.34
N PHE A 238 1.29 -10.35 -1.77
CA PHE A 238 1.38 -11.73 -2.29
C PHE A 238 0.22 -12.12 -3.20
N TYR A 239 -0.82 -11.30 -3.32
CA TYR A 239 -1.96 -11.57 -4.19
C TYR A 239 -1.57 -11.28 -5.63
N ASN A 240 -1.60 -12.29 -6.48
CA ASN A 240 -1.31 -12.13 -7.90
C ASN A 240 -2.40 -11.36 -8.64
N HIS A 241 -2.05 -10.91 -9.83
CA HIS A 241 -2.93 -10.14 -10.71
C HIS A 241 -3.95 -11.01 -11.44
N ASP A 242 -5.16 -10.49 -11.56
CA ASP A 242 -6.10 -10.86 -12.62
C ASP A 242 -6.84 -9.61 -13.15
N CYS A 243 -7.18 -9.58 -14.45
CA CYS A 243 -8.02 -8.51 -15.01
C CYS A 243 -9.51 -8.71 -14.70
N ASP A 244 -9.89 -9.91 -14.22
CA ASP A 244 -11.20 -10.22 -13.65
C ASP A 244 -11.01 -10.89 -12.28
N PRO A 245 -10.63 -10.13 -11.24
CA PRO A 245 -10.24 -10.70 -9.96
C PRO A 245 -11.43 -11.27 -9.19
N ASN A 246 -11.16 -12.23 -8.31
CA ASN A 246 -12.14 -12.78 -7.36
C ASN A 246 -12.09 -12.10 -5.98
N THR A 247 -11.11 -11.21 -5.74
CA THR A 247 -11.01 -10.41 -4.52
C THR A 247 -10.71 -8.94 -4.82
N HIS A 248 -11.05 -8.06 -3.90
CA HIS A 248 -10.74 -6.64 -4.00
C HIS A 248 -10.22 -6.07 -2.69
N ILE A 249 -9.42 -5.01 -2.84
CA ILE A 249 -8.82 -4.24 -1.77
C ILE A 249 -9.69 -3.01 -1.50
N VAL A 250 -9.91 -2.71 -0.22
CA VAL A 250 -10.65 -1.53 0.21
C VAL A 250 -9.94 -0.82 1.36
N TRP A 251 -9.83 0.50 1.25
CA TRP A 251 -9.45 1.39 2.35
C TRP A 251 -10.66 2.22 2.76
N LEU A 252 -11.16 2.00 3.97
CA LEU A 252 -12.36 2.68 4.45
C LEU A 252 -12.03 4.09 4.92
N GLU A 253 -11.28 4.20 6.01
CA GLU A 253 -11.01 5.48 6.69
C GLU A 253 -9.54 5.84 6.76
N ASN A 254 -8.66 4.87 6.48
CA ASN A 254 -7.22 4.98 6.67
C ASN A 254 -6.51 3.91 5.82
N ALA A 255 -5.19 3.89 5.90
CA ALA A 255 -4.31 2.96 5.22
C ALA A 255 -4.40 1.51 5.76
N ASN A 256 -5.23 1.19 6.75
CA ASN A 256 -5.45 -0.22 7.09
C ASN A 256 -6.33 -0.85 6.02
N VAL A 257 -5.75 -1.78 5.28
CA VAL A 257 -6.39 -2.38 4.13
C VAL A 257 -7.30 -3.52 4.56
N LYS A 258 -8.45 -3.64 3.90
CA LYS A 258 -9.36 -4.78 4.01
C LYS A 258 -9.41 -5.50 2.67
N LEU A 259 -9.30 -6.82 2.71
CA LEU A 259 -9.46 -7.65 1.53
C LEU A 259 -10.77 -8.42 1.60
N LYS A 260 -11.58 -8.32 0.54
CA LYS A 260 -12.91 -8.94 0.47
C LYS A 260 -13.09 -9.75 -0.80
N ALA A 261 -13.87 -10.83 -0.71
CA ALA A 261 -14.29 -11.60 -1.87
C ALA A 261 -15.28 -10.80 -2.74
N LEU A 262 -15.13 -10.88 -4.06
CA LEU A 262 -16.04 -10.26 -5.04
C LEU A 262 -17.20 -11.18 -5.43
N ARG A 263 -17.01 -12.48 -5.29
CA ARG A 263 -17.99 -13.54 -5.55
C ARG A 263 -17.77 -14.70 -4.59
N ASP A 264 -18.63 -15.70 -4.66
CA ASP A 264 -18.39 -16.96 -3.97
C ASP A 264 -17.10 -17.61 -4.51
N ILE A 265 -16.29 -18.12 -3.59
CA ILE A 265 -15.00 -18.77 -3.85
C ILE A 265 -15.12 -20.19 -3.32
N GLU A 266 -14.94 -21.16 -4.22
CA GLU A 266 -15.06 -22.57 -3.86
C GLU A 266 -13.74 -23.08 -3.25
N GLU A 267 -13.85 -23.97 -2.27
CA GLU A 267 -12.72 -24.81 -1.90
C GLU A 267 -12.51 -25.84 -3.00
N GLY A 268 -11.29 -25.96 -3.52
CA GLY A 268 -10.98 -26.95 -4.55
C GLY A 268 -11.40 -28.34 -4.09
N MET A 269 -12.17 -29.07 -4.90
CA MET A 269 -12.65 -30.41 -4.56
C MET A 269 -11.47 -31.37 -4.31
N GLU A 270 -11.63 -32.35 -3.40
CA GLU A 270 -10.62 -33.39 -3.07
C GLU A 270 -10.02 -34.15 -4.28
N LYS A 271 -10.67 -34.10 -5.46
CA LYS A 271 -10.19 -34.71 -6.71
C LYS A 271 -9.51 -33.74 -7.69
N CYS A 272 -9.55 -32.44 -7.43
CA CYS A 272 -8.87 -31.38 -8.18
C CYS A 272 -8.08 -30.52 -7.19
N SER A 273 -6.84 -30.94 -6.92
CA SER A 273 -5.97 -30.54 -5.81
C SER A 273 -5.52 -29.07 -5.75
N LEU A 274 -6.28 -28.11 -6.27
CA LEU A 274 -5.94 -26.68 -6.22
C LEU A 274 -7.17 -25.91 -5.72
N SER A 275 -7.15 -25.55 -4.43
CA SER A 275 -7.94 -24.42 -3.91
C SER A 275 -7.81 -23.22 -4.86
N GLU A 276 -8.90 -22.48 -5.08
CA GLU A 276 -8.88 -21.33 -5.98
C GLU A 276 -7.84 -20.28 -5.52
N GLU A 277 -7.02 -19.78 -6.45
CA GLU A 277 -6.08 -18.69 -6.17
C GLU A 277 -6.85 -17.38 -6.03
N LEU A 278 -6.64 -16.69 -4.92
CA LEU A 278 -7.16 -15.37 -4.65
C LEU A 278 -6.30 -14.34 -5.37
N ARG A 279 -6.91 -13.56 -6.26
CA ARG A 279 -6.25 -12.57 -7.10
C ARG A 279 -6.92 -11.21 -6.96
N ILE A 280 -6.13 -10.16 -7.14
CA ILE A 280 -6.55 -8.76 -7.14
C ILE A 280 -6.26 -8.14 -8.51
N CYS A 281 -6.86 -6.99 -8.80
CA CYS A 281 -6.46 -6.22 -9.98
C CYS A 281 -5.38 -5.20 -9.61
N TYR A 282 -4.38 -5.04 -10.47
CA TYR A 282 -3.26 -4.09 -10.25
C TYR A 282 -3.46 -2.77 -11.01
N ILE A 283 -4.35 -2.77 -11.99
CA ILE A 283 -4.45 -1.74 -13.03
C ILE A 283 -5.93 -1.40 -13.27
N ASP A 284 -6.18 -0.30 -13.99
CA ASP A 284 -7.51 -0.04 -14.53
C ASP A 284 -7.80 -1.01 -15.69
N THR A 285 -8.95 -1.68 -15.63
CA THR A 285 -9.38 -2.67 -16.63
C THR A 285 -10.38 -2.13 -17.64
N SER A 286 -10.68 -0.83 -17.58
CA SER A 286 -11.43 -0.11 -18.62
C SER A 286 -10.65 0.04 -19.93
N MET A 287 -9.32 -0.17 -19.87
CA MET A 287 -8.39 -0.08 -20.99
C MET A 287 -8.42 -1.34 -21.86
N ASP A 288 -8.05 -1.22 -23.13
CA ASP A 288 -7.95 -2.35 -24.06
C ASP A 288 -6.82 -3.34 -23.67
N VAL A 289 -6.91 -4.56 -24.19
CA VAL A 289 -5.96 -5.64 -23.87
C VAL A 289 -4.50 -5.28 -24.12
N HIS A 290 -4.17 -4.55 -25.19
CA HIS A 290 -2.77 -4.19 -25.48
C HIS A 290 -2.24 -3.20 -24.45
N ALA A 291 -3.05 -2.21 -24.09
CA ALA A 291 -2.67 -1.24 -23.08
C ALA A 291 -2.52 -1.88 -21.69
N ARG A 292 -3.41 -2.80 -21.31
CA ARG A 292 -3.29 -3.58 -20.07
C ARG A 292 -2.01 -4.41 -20.03
N GLN A 293 -1.73 -5.17 -21.10
CA GLN A 293 -0.50 -5.98 -21.20
C GLN A 293 0.76 -5.12 -21.10
N LYS A 294 0.79 -3.99 -21.80
CA LYS A 294 1.92 -3.08 -21.77
C LYS A 294 2.20 -2.54 -20.36
N ILE A 295 1.17 -2.13 -19.62
CA ILE A 295 1.33 -1.65 -18.24
C ILE A 295 1.85 -2.76 -17.32
N LEU A 296 1.35 -3.99 -17.47
CA LEU A 296 1.79 -5.13 -16.67
C LEU A 296 3.24 -5.56 -17.00
N GLU A 297 3.60 -5.53 -18.28
CA GLU A 297 4.95 -5.86 -18.74
C GLU A 297 5.95 -4.79 -18.30
N ASP A 298 5.69 -3.51 -18.59
CA ASP A 298 6.58 -2.41 -18.27
C ASP A 298 6.65 -2.15 -16.76
N GLY A 299 5.52 -2.26 -16.05
CA GLY A 299 5.40 -1.93 -14.63
C GLY A 299 5.73 -3.08 -13.67
N PHE A 300 5.35 -4.31 -14.02
CA PHE A 300 5.44 -5.47 -13.14
C PHE A 300 6.30 -6.61 -13.71
N GLY A 301 6.70 -6.53 -14.97
CA GLY A 301 7.61 -7.50 -15.61
C GLY A 301 6.95 -8.82 -15.98
N PHE A 302 5.64 -8.86 -16.24
CA PHE A 302 4.94 -10.06 -16.67
C PHE A 302 3.82 -9.76 -17.69
N GLN A 303 3.45 -10.78 -18.46
CA GLN A 303 2.29 -10.75 -19.36
C GLN A 303 1.13 -11.52 -18.73
N CYS A 304 -0.05 -10.90 -18.69
CA CYS A 304 -1.24 -11.50 -18.11
C CYS A 304 -1.81 -12.58 -19.03
N ARG A 305 -2.22 -13.71 -18.47
CA ARG A 305 -2.86 -14.82 -19.19
C ARG A 305 -4.24 -15.16 -18.63
N CYS A 306 -4.89 -14.19 -18.01
CA CYS A 306 -6.28 -14.34 -17.56
C CYS A 306 -7.24 -14.51 -18.75
N LEU A 307 -8.47 -14.96 -18.47
CA LEU A 307 -9.47 -15.20 -19.51
C LEU A 307 -9.76 -13.95 -20.35
N ARG A 308 -9.91 -12.77 -19.73
CA ARG A 308 -10.14 -11.50 -20.46
C ARG A 308 -9.01 -11.19 -21.45
N CYS A 309 -7.76 -11.33 -21.02
CA CYS A 309 -6.61 -11.11 -21.90
C CYS A 309 -6.51 -12.16 -23.02
N LEU A 310 -6.85 -13.43 -22.74
CA LEU A 310 -6.82 -14.49 -23.75
C LEU A 310 -7.97 -14.36 -24.76
N SER A 311 -9.12 -13.82 -24.35
CA SER A 311 -10.25 -13.55 -25.25
C SER A 311 -10.10 -12.26 -26.06
N GLY A 312 -9.11 -11.42 -25.75
CA GLY A 312 -8.88 -10.13 -26.42
C GLY A 312 -9.86 -9.02 -26.03
N ASP A 313 -10.57 -9.18 -24.90
CA ASP A 313 -11.42 -8.16 -24.26
C ASP A 313 -10.56 -7.28 -23.36
#